data_AF-A0A0F9KAL1-F1
#
_entry.id   AF-A0A0F9KAL1-F1
#
_cell.length_a   1.000
_cell.length_b   1.000
_cell.length_c   1.000
_cell.angle_alpha   90.00
_cell.angle_beta   90.00
_cell.angle_gamma   90.00
#
_symmetry.space_group_name_H-M   'P 1'
#
loop_
_entity.id
_entity.type
_entity.pdbx_description
1 polymer ?
#
loop_
_entity_poly.entity_id
_entity_poly.type
_entity_poly.pdbx_seq_one_letter_code
_entity_poly.pdbx_strand_id
1 'polypeptide(L)' 'GDWTKLMIGQWGGGLDLIVNPYSLDTYATIRVVIAGYYDIEVMYTEAFAAIEGLETA' A
#
# COMPACT_ATOMS: atom_id res chain seq x y z
N GLY A 1 20.44 -0.59 -4.50
CA GLY A 1 20.35 -1.13 -3.14
C GLY A 1 20.02 -2.60 -3.19
N ASP A 2 20.19 -3.31 -2.07
CA ASP A 2 19.81 -4.72 -1.89
C ASP A 2 18.34 -4.81 -1.44
N TRP A 3 17.44 -5.11 -2.38
CA TRP A 3 16.00 -5.20 -2.13
C TRP A 3 15.58 -6.36 -1.23
N THR A 4 16.47 -7.33 -0.97
CA THR A 4 16.20 -8.36 0.04
C THR A 4 16.21 -7.79 1.47
N LYS A 5 16.70 -6.56 1.65
CA LYS A 5 16.68 -5.80 2.92
C LYS A 5 15.50 -4.84 3.04
N LEU A 6 14.59 -4.81 2.06
CA LEU A 6 13.32 -4.12 2.20
C LEU A 6 12.32 -5.07 2.88
N MET A 7 11.73 -4.60 3.97
CA MET A 7 10.68 -5.31 4.68
C MET A 7 9.33 -4.71 4.29
N ILE A 8 8.40 -5.58 3.92
CA ILE A 8 7.00 -5.22 3.67
C ILE A 8 6.16 -6.10 4.59
N GLY A 9 5.57 -5.48 5.61
CA GLY A 9 4.57 -6.10 6.47
C GLY A 9 3.20 -5.93 5.84
N GLN A 10 2.42 -7.01 5.78
CA GLN A 10 1.01 -6.96 5.40
C GLN A 10 0.17 -7.41 6.59
N TRP A 11 -0.84 -6.62 6.93
CA TRP A 11 -1.79 -6.94 7.99
C TRP A 11 -3.17 -7.28 7.40
N GLY A 12 -3.93 -8.09 8.14
CA GLY A 12 -5.20 -8.65 7.65
C GLY A 12 -4.99 -9.86 6.73
N GLY A 13 -6.06 -10.27 6.04
CA GLY A 13 -6.04 -11.42 5.11
C GLY A 13 -5.44 -11.10 3.74
N GLY A 14 -4.92 -9.90 3.53
CA GLY A 14 -4.54 -9.35 2.23
C GLY A 14 -5.40 -8.16 1.87
N LEU A 15 -6.05 -8.24 0.71
CA LEU A 15 -7.05 -7.25 0.31
C LEU A 15 -8.40 -7.64 0.91
N ASP A 16 -8.91 -6.79 1.80
CA ASP A 16 -10.24 -6.94 2.38
C ASP A 16 -11.27 -6.31 1.43
N LEU A 17 -12.16 -7.14 0.91
CA LEU A 17 -13.28 -6.71 0.06
C LEU A 17 -14.56 -6.58 0.89
N ILE A 18 -15.09 -5.36 0.97
CA ILE A 18 -16.34 -5.07 1.66
C ILE A 18 -17.38 -4.64 0.61
N VAL A 19 -18.46 -5.41 0.52
CA VAL A 19 -19.62 -5.10 -0.33
C VAL A 19 -20.76 -4.65 0.57
N ASN A 20 -21.12 -3.38 0.48
CA ASN A 20 -22.14 -2.75 1.33
C ASN A 20 -23.31 -2.24 0.48
N PRO A 21 -24.46 -2.94 0.49
CA PRO A 21 -25.64 -2.55 -0.26
C PRO A 21 -26.48 -1.46 0.43
N TYR A 22 -26.19 -1.12 1.69
CA TYR A 22 -27.06 -0.26 2.51
C TYR A 22 -26.65 1.21 2.49
N SER A 23 -25.37 1.52 2.29
CA SER A 23 -24.91 2.90 2.42
C SER A 23 -25.25 3.83 1.25
N LEU A 24 -25.74 3.29 0.12
CA LEU A 24 -26.15 4.07 -1.07
C LEU A 24 -27.48 3.56 -1.65
N ASP A 25 -28.32 2.96 -0.81
CA ASP A 25 -29.58 2.32 -1.17
C ASP A 25 -30.57 3.28 -1.87
N THR A 26 -30.66 4.52 -1.39
CA THR A 26 -31.51 5.58 -2.00
C THR A 26 -31.05 6.05 -3.37
N TYR A 27 -29.84 5.69 -3.78
CA TYR A 27 -29.27 6.02 -5.09
C TYR A 27 -29.27 4.82 -6.05
N ALA A 28 -29.85 3.67 -5.65
CA ALA A 28 -29.80 2.42 -6.40
C ALA A 28 -28.37 1.97 -6.76
N THR A 29 -27.42 2.18 -5.85
CA THR A 29 -26.01 1.79 -6.04
C THR A 29 -25.48 0.95 -4.88
N ILE A 30 -24.41 0.20 -5.13
CA ILE A 30 -23.72 -0.61 -4.12
C ILE A 30 -22.35 0.01 -3.85
N ARG A 31 -22.02 0.21 -2.57
CA ARG A 31 -20.67 0.64 -2.19
C ARG A 31 -19.76 -0.58 -2.11
N VAL A 32 -18.68 -0.55 -2.89
CA VAL A 32 -17.60 -1.53 -2.81
C VAL A 32 -16.36 -0.84 -2.27
N VAL A 33 -15.75 -1.42 -1.24
CA VAL A 33 -14.50 -0.94 -0.64
C VAL A 33 -13.47 -2.06 -0.70
N ILE A 34 -12.26 -1.72 -1.14
CA ILE A 34 -11.08 -2.59 -1.04
C ILE A 34 -10.11 -1.91 -0.09
N ALA A 35 -9.73 -2.59 0.98
CA ALA A 35 -8.75 -2.12 1.94
C ALA A 35 -7.53 -3.04 1.94
N GLY A 36 -6.34 -2.46 2.03
CA GLY A 36 -5.08 -3.18 2.21
C GLY A 36 -4.22 -2.41 3.19
N TYR A 37 -3.58 -3.15 4.10
CA TYR A 37 -2.81 -2.58 5.20
C TYR A 37 -1.37 -3.02 5.10
N TYR A 38 -0.47 -2.07 4.90
CA TYR A 38 0.94 -2.32 4.63
C TYR A 38 1.84 -1.40 5.46
N ASP A 39 2.87 -1.98 6.06
CA ASP A 39 4.00 -1.25 6.63
C ASP A 39 5.24 -1.51 5.77
N ILE A 40 6.04 -0.47 5.55
CA ILE A 40 7.25 -0.55 4.73
C ILE A 40 8.42 -0.02 5.54
N GLU A 41 9.47 -0.82 5.66
CA GLU A 41 10.67 -0.47 6.41
C GLU A 41 11.95 -0.98 5.73
N VAL A 42 13.05 -0.26 5.92
CA VAL A 42 14.38 -0.66 5.47
C VAL A 42 15.11 -1.32 6.64
N MET A 43 15.45 -2.60 6.50
CA MET A 43 16.12 -3.38 7.57
C MET A 43 17.52 -2.85 7.89
N TYR A 44 18.28 -2.49 6.85
CA TYR A 44 19.62 -1.90 6.96
C TYR A 44 19.71 -0.72 6.00
N THR A 45 19.85 0.49 6.53
CA THR A 45 19.86 1.71 5.72
C THR A 45 21.04 1.75 4.75
N GLU A 46 22.17 1.16 5.14
CA GLU A 46 23.39 1.08 4.33
C GLU A 46 23.24 0.19 3.09
N ALA A 47 22.21 -0.68 3.07
CA ALA A 47 21.90 -1.51 1.91
C ALA A 47 21.30 -0.70 0.74
N PHE A 48 20.92 0.55 0.97
CA PHE A 48 20.29 1.43 -0.02
C PHE A 48 21.04 2.75 -0.15
N ALA A 49 20.94 3.34 -1.33
CA ALA A 49 21.45 4.68 -1.63
C ALA A 49 20.39 5.40 -2.47
N ALA A 50 20.12 6.65 -2.14
CA ALA A 50 19.22 7.53 -2.89
C ALA A 50 20.04 8.69 -3.49
N ILE A 51 19.70 9.07 -4.71
CA ILE A 51 20.22 10.29 -5.35
C ILE A 51 19.13 11.34 -5.24
N GLU A 52 19.51 12.53 -4.79
CA GLU A 52 18.61 13.70 -4.72
C GLU A 52 19.10 14.77 -5.71
N GLY A 53 18.17 15.42 -6.42
CA GLY A 53 18.49 16.55 -7.29
C GLY A 53 19.22 16.20 -8.60
N LEU A 54 18.79 15.14 -9.30
CA LEU A 54 19.31 14.82 -10.63
C LEU A 54 18.70 15.78 -11.68
N GLU A 55 19.53 16.66 -12.25
CA GLU A 55 19.14 17.56 -13.32
C GLU A 55 19.65 17.03 -14.68
N THR A 56 18.79 17.10 -15.69
CA THR A 56 19.19 16.89 -17.10
C THR A 56 19.42 18.26 -17.75
N ALA A 57 20.40 18.33 -18.66
CA ALA A 57 20.69 19.54 -19.43
C ALA A 57 19.53 19.97 -20.35
#